data_AF-A0A521Y3W3-F1
#
_entry.id   AF-A0A521Y3W3-F1
#
_cell.length_a   1.000
_cell.length_b   1.000
_cell.length_c   1.000
_cell.angle_alpha   90.00
_cell.angle_beta   90.00
_cell.angle_gamma   90.00
#
_symmetry.space_group_name_H-M   'P 1'
#
loop_
_entity.id
_entity.type
_entity.pdbx_description
1 polymer ?
#
loop_
_entity_poly.entity_id
_entity_poly.type
_entity_poly.pdbx_seq_one_letter_code
_entity_poly.pdbx_strand_id
1 'polypeptide(L)'
;MNASYLDGFRSCTAVPCTAGSAANTTPVPPGSRIPGTARRTAYAELAWQPVRGLQTALELRHSSRIYADDLNTQAAAGWSTWAWRAAWERPLGGWMLTGLLRVDNLADRRYVGSVIVNEANRRYFEPAAGRNWMLGMQAGRRF
;
A
#
# COMPACT_ATOMS: atom_id res chain seq x y z
N MET A 1 -6.48 0.91 -11.80
CA MET A 1 -6.62 -0.09 -12.89
C MET A 1 -8.06 -0.58 -12.95
N ASN A 2 -8.65 -0.75 -14.14
CA ASN A 2 -10.02 -1.26 -14.29
C ASN A 2 -9.99 -2.79 -14.45
N ALA A 3 -9.73 -3.51 -13.36
CA ALA A 3 -9.66 -4.98 -13.37
C ALA A 3 -11.01 -5.59 -12.97
N SER A 4 -11.51 -6.51 -13.78
CA SER A 4 -12.75 -7.27 -13.56
C SER A 4 -12.69 -8.62 -14.28
N TYR A 5 -13.39 -9.61 -13.76
CA TYR A 5 -13.55 -10.91 -14.43
C TYR A 5 -14.33 -10.74 -15.73
N LEU A 6 -13.86 -11.36 -16.80
CA LEU A 6 -14.54 -11.37 -18.09
C LEU A 6 -15.70 -12.38 -18.08
N ASP A 7 -15.44 -13.57 -17.53
CA ASP A 7 -16.39 -14.67 -17.43
C ASP A 7 -16.81 -14.91 -15.97
N GLY A 8 -18.00 -15.46 -15.80
CA GLY A 8 -18.45 -15.96 -14.50
C GLY A 8 -17.78 -17.29 -14.15
N PHE A 9 -17.56 -17.52 -12.87
CA PHE A 9 -17.03 -18.79 -12.35
C PHE A 9 -17.65 -19.12 -11.00
N ARG A 10 -17.30 -20.26 -10.40
CA ARG A 10 -17.71 -20.61 -9.03
C ARG A 10 -16.53 -20.46 -8.08
N SER A 11 -16.73 -19.71 -7.00
CA SER A 11 -15.73 -19.53 -5.94
C SER A 11 -16.13 -20.30 -4.68
N CYS A 12 -15.14 -20.70 -3.89
CA CYS A 12 -15.34 -21.48 -2.67
C CYS A 12 -15.77 -20.56 -1.51
N THR A 13 -16.76 -20.96 -0.72
CA THR A 13 -17.19 -20.19 0.47
C THR A 13 -16.71 -20.78 1.80
N ALA A 14 -16.10 -21.96 1.78
CA ALA A 14 -15.58 -22.65 2.96
C ALA A 14 -14.44 -23.63 2.60
N VAL A 15 -13.62 -24.00 3.60
CA VAL A 15 -12.61 -25.07 3.51
C VAL A 15 -13.09 -26.31 4.27
N PRO A 16 -12.90 -27.54 3.73
CA PRO A 16 -12.24 -27.87 2.46
C PRO A 16 -13.10 -27.47 1.26
N CYS A 17 -12.46 -26.93 0.21
CA CYS A 17 -13.15 -26.65 -1.04
C CYS A 17 -13.16 -27.91 -1.91
N THR A 18 -14.34 -28.52 -1.99
CA THR A 18 -14.59 -29.68 -2.85
C THR A 18 -15.04 -29.18 -4.22
N ALA A 19 -14.08 -29.02 -5.13
CA ALA A 19 -14.35 -28.65 -6.52
C ALA A 19 -15.38 -29.61 -7.13
N GLY A 20 -16.56 -29.10 -7.50
CA GLY A 20 -17.66 -29.88 -8.08
C GLY A 20 -18.89 -30.05 -7.18
N SER A 21 -18.81 -29.78 -5.87
CA SER A 21 -20.00 -29.77 -5.01
C SER A 21 -20.66 -28.38 -4.98
N ALA A 22 -21.97 -28.31 -5.26
CA ALA A 22 -22.76 -27.09 -5.09
C ALA A 22 -22.88 -26.66 -3.61
N ALA A 23 -22.53 -27.53 -2.67
CA ALA A 23 -22.74 -27.34 -1.24
C ALA A 23 -21.87 -26.23 -0.61
N ASN A 24 -20.70 -25.91 -1.18
CA ASN A 24 -19.76 -24.91 -0.66
C ASN A 24 -19.16 -23.99 -1.75
N THR A 25 -19.86 -23.86 -2.89
CA THR A 25 -19.46 -22.98 -3.98
C THR A 25 -20.55 -22.00 -4.38
N THR A 26 -20.17 -20.73 -4.55
CA THR A 26 -21.05 -19.63 -4.93
C THR A 26 -20.69 -19.12 -6.33
N PRO A 27 -21.68 -18.79 -7.18
CA PRO A 27 -21.39 -18.17 -8.47
C PRO A 27 -20.85 -16.74 -8.27
N VAL A 28 -19.77 -16.44 -8.98
CA VAL A 28 -19.20 -15.09 -9.15
C VAL A 28 -19.63 -14.61 -10.54
N PRO A 29 -20.39 -13.51 -10.64
CA PRO A 29 -20.85 -13.03 -11.94
C PRO A 29 -19.71 -12.37 -12.74
N PRO A 30 -19.76 -12.43 -14.08
CA PRO A 30 -18.86 -11.65 -14.92
C PRO A 30 -18.99 -10.15 -14.60
N GLY A 31 -17.89 -9.41 -14.74
CA GLY A 31 -17.81 -8.00 -14.37
C GLY A 31 -17.50 -7.74 -12.88
N SER A 32 -17.52 -8.77 -12.02
CA SER A 32 -17.04 -8.65 -10.64
C SER A 32 -15.58 -8.18 -10.63
N ARG A 33 -15.23 -7.30 -9.70
CA ARG A 33 -13.89 -6.73 -9.55
C ARG A 33 -12.93 -7.79 -9.05
N ILE A 34 -11.72 -7.77 -9.60
CA ILE A 34 -10.64 -8.62 -9.09
C ILE A 34 -10.25 -8.10 -7.70
N PRO A 35 -10.41 -8.91 -6.64
CA PRO A 35 -10.07 -8.50 -5.27
C PRO A 35 -8.57 -8.18 -5.14
N GLY A 36 -8.23 -7.38 -4.15
CA GLY A 36 -6.87 -6.87 -3.94
C GLY A 36 -6.44 -5.75 -4.91
N THR A 37 -7.23 -5.43 -5.94
CA THR A 37 -6.87 -4.39 -6.92
C THR A 37 -7.56 -3.05 -6.63
N ALA A 38 -6.78 -1.96 -6.66
CA ALA A 38 -7.29 -0.60 -6.54
C ALA A 38 -7.69 -0.04 -7.90
N ARG A 39 -8.93 0.48 -7.99
CA ARG A 39 -9.40 1.10 -9.22
C ARG A 39 -8.64 2.38 -9.54
N ARG A 40 -8.34 3.17 -8.52
CA ARG A 40 -7.62 4.44 -8.63
C ARG A 40 -6.53 4.48 -7.57
N THR A 41 -5.33 4.79 -7.99
CA THR A 41 -4.21 5.13 -7.12
C THR A 41 -3.71 6.51 -7.57
N ALA A 42 -3.18 7.28 -6.62
CA ALA A 42 -2.51 8.52 -6.95
C ALA A 42 -1.25 8.68 -6.11
N TYR A 43 -0.26 9.32 -6.71
CA TYR A 43 1.00 9.67 -6.10
C TYR A 43 1.32 11.12 -6.46
N ALA A 44 1.73 11.91 -5.49
CA ALA A 44 2.26 13.24 -5.71
C ALA A 44 3.43 13.49 -4.75
N GLU A 45 4.48 14.17 -5.22
CA GLU A 45 5.59 14.59 -4.39
C GLU A 45 5.93 16.06 -4.68
N LEU A 46 6.09 16.84 -3.63
CA LEU A 46 6.65 18.19 -3.68
C LEU A 46 8.02 18.14 -3.02
N ALA A 47 9.08 18.31 -3.80
CA ALA A 47 10.45 18.34 -3.32
C ALA A 47 11.04 19.75 -3.41
N TRP A 48 11.77 20.17 -2.38
CA TRP A 48 12.44 21.47 -2.34
C TRP A 48 13.73 21.42 -1.52
N GLN A 49 14.59 22.41 -1.76
CA GLN A 49 15.88 22.57 -1.10
C GLN A 49 15.89 23.89 -0.31
N PRO A 50 15.54 23.87 1.00
CA PRO A 50 15.47 25.10 1.78
C PRO A 50 16.83 25.75 2.02
N VAL A 51 17.89 24.94 2.11
CA VAL A 51 19.29 25.40 2.19
C VAL A 51 20.18 24.46 1.38
N ARG A 52 21.33 24.95 0.93
CA ARG A 52 22.28 24.15 0.16
C ARG A 52 22.69 22.89 0.94
N GLY A 53 22.60 21.74 0.28
CA GLY A 53 22.93 20.44 0.87
C GLY A 53 21.81 19.79 1.69
N LEU A 54 20.64 20.41 1.85
CA LEU A 54 19.45 19.79 2.48
C LEU A 54 18.33 19.67 1.45
N GLN A 55 17.96 18.45 1.07
CA GLN A 55 16.80 18.16 0.24
C GLN A 55 15.64 17.71 1.12
N THR A 56 14.45 18.22 0.85
CA THR A 56 13.24 17.84 1.59
C THR A 56 12.12 17.54 0.61
N ALA A 57 11.19 16.67 0.98
CA ALA A 57 9.99 16.47 0.20
C ALA A 57 8.78 16.07 1.04
N LEU A 58 7.60 16.45 0.55
CA LEU A 58 6.30 16.01 1.05
C LEU A 58 5.64 15.15 -0.02
N GLU A 59 5.20 13.96 0.37
CA GLU A 59 4.66 12.93 -0.50
C GLU A 59 3.22 12.59 -0.10
N LEU A 60 2.33 12.49 -1.08
CA LEU A 60 0.95 12.02 -0.94
C LEU A 60 0.78 10.69 -1.67
N ARG A 61 0.26 9.69 -0.97
CA ARG A 61 -0.25 8.45 -1.58
C ARG A 61 -1.75 8.35 -1.36
N HIS A 62 -2.46 7.94 -2.40
CA HIS A 62 -3.89 7.63 -2.33
C HIS A 62 -4.18 6.29 -2.98
N SER A 63 -5.08 5.53 -2.35
CA SER A 63 -5.67 4.34 -2.93
C SER A 63 -7.18 4.36 -2.72
N SER A 64 -7.93 4.09 -3.77
CA SER A 64 -9.37 3.85 -3.66
C SER A 64 -9.65 2.54 -2.90
N ARG A 65 -10.92 2.30 -2.54
CA ARG A 65 -11.31 1.02 -1.95
C ARG A 65 -10.84 -0.17 -2.79
N ILE A 66 -10.53 -1.27 -2.12
CA ILE A 66 -10.22 -2.57 -2.72
C ILE A 66 -11.19 -3.62 -2.17
N TYR A 67 -11.64 -4.54 -3.00
CA TYR A 67 -12.43 -5.68 -2.55
C TYR A 67 -11.53 -6.76 -1.97
N ALA A 68 -12.02 -7.51 -0.99
CA ALA A 68 -11.30 -8.61 -0.36
C ALA A 68 -11.74 -9.99 -0.86
N ASP A 69 -12.85 -10.07 -1.59
CA ASP A 69 -13.42 -11.31 -2.11
C ASP A 69 -13.89 -11.21 -3.56
N ASP A 70 -13.95 -12.35 -4.25
CA ASP A 70 -14.38 -12.44 -5.65
C ASP A 70 -15.82 -11.98 -5.84
N LEU A 71 -16.67 -12.22 -4.82
CA LEU A 71 -18.05 -11.78 -4.79
C LEU A 71 -18.22 -10.26 -4.58
N ASN A 72 -17.15 -9.56 -4.25
CA ASN A 72 -17.16 -8.12 -3.96
C ASN A 72 -18.10 -7.74 -2.80
N THR A 73 -18.29 -8.62 -1.82
CA THR A 73 -19.12 -8.34 -0.63
C THR A 73 -18.32 -7.66 0.48
N GLN A 74 -17.01 -7.87 0.51
CA GLN A 74 -16.11 -7.29 1.51
C GLN A 74 -15.14 -6.33 0.86
N ALA A 75 -14.90 -5.17 1.49
CA ALA A 75 -14.00 -4.17 0.95
C ALA A 75 -13.24 -3.41 2.04
N ALA A 76 -11.95 -3.19 1.80
CA ALA A 76 -11.15 -2.23 2.55
C ALA A 76 -11.42 -0.83 2.00
N ALA A 77 -11.69 0.12 2.90
CA ALA A 77 -11.95 1.50 2.51
C ALA A 77 -10.75 2.15 1.81
N GLY A 78 -11.03 3.12 0.94
CA GLY A 78 -9.98 3.95 0.37
C GLY A 78 -9.27 4.79 1.42
N TRP A 79 -8.03 5.14 1.16
CA TRP A 79 -7.17 5.85 2.10
C TRP A 79 -6.25 6.83 1.38
N SER A 80 -5.79 7.82 2.13
CA SER A 80 -4.72 8.71 1.74
C SER A 80 -3.74 8.86 2.90
N THR A 81 -2.45 8.83 2.61
CA THR A 81 -1.38 9.05 3.59
C THR A 81 -0.40 10.08 3.07
N TRP A 82 0.20 10.80 4.01
CA TRP A 82 1.26 11.76 3.73
C TRP A 82 2.56 11.26 4.35
N ALA A 83 3.67 11.48 3.66
CA ALA A 83 5.01 11.24 4.18
C ALA A 83 5.89 12.46 3.98
N TRP A 84 6.85 12.66 4.86
CA TRP A 84 7.85 13.72 4.73
C TRP A 84 9.23 13.10 4.79
N ARG A 85 10.14 13.58 3.92
CA ARG A 85 11.55 13.18 3.91
C ARG A 85 12.45 14.40 3.98
N ALA A 86 13.57 14.27 4.68
CA ALA A 86 14.67 15.20 4.71
C ALA A 86 15.98 14.42 4.53
N ALA A 87 16.75 14.77 3.51
CA ALA A 87 18.05 14.20 3.23
C ALA A 87 19.09 15.31 3.20
N TRP A 88 20.24 15.11 3.85
CA TRP A 88 21.32 16.08 3.84
C TRP A 88 22.62 15.47 3.40
N GLU A 89 23.47 16.30 2.82
CA GLU A 89 24.84 15.95 2.44
C GLU A 89 25.78 17.05 2.92
N ARG A 90 26.85 16.68 3.62
CA ARG A 90 27.89 17.61 4.07
C ARG A 90 29.29 17.04 3.84
N PRO A 91 30.18 17.79 3.17
CA PRO A 91 31.59 17.46 3.16
C PRO A 91 32.19 17.70 4.56
N LEU A 92 33.04 16.77 5.00
CA LEU A 92 33.80 16.85 6.24
C LEU A 92 35.21 16.33 5.99
N GLY A 93 36.16 17.23 5.74
CA GLY A 93 37.50 16.87 5.29
C GLY A 93 37.46 16.13 3.95
N GLY A 94 38.08 14.93 3.90
CA GLY A 94 38.03 14.05 2.72
C GLY A 94 36.76 13.20 2.61
N TRP A 95 35.79 13.35 3.52
CA TRP A 95 34.58 12.55 3.56
C TRP A 95 33.36 13.36 3.08
N MET A 96 32.40 12.66 2.48
CA MET A 96 31.04 13.14 2.27
C MET A 96 30.12 12.37 3.22
N LEU A 97 29.50 13.08 4.16
CA LEU A 97 28.51 12.53 5.07
C LEU A 97 27.12 12.75 4.47
N THR A 98 26.29 11.72 4.46
CA THR A 98 24.89 11.80 4.03
C THR A 98 23.98 11.27 5.13
N GLY A 99 22.83 11.91 5.31
CA GLY A 99 21.82 11.47 6.26
C GLY A 99 20.42 11.58 5.66
N LEU A 100 19.53 10.69 6.10
CA LEU A 100 18.14 10.62 5.66
C LEU A 100 17.23 10.44 6.88
N LEU A 101 16.23 11.30 7.01
CA LEU A 101 15.10 11.12 7.91
C LEU A 101 13.83 11.04 7.07
N ARG A 102 13.01 10.03 7.31
CA ARG A 102 11.67 9.91 6.72
C ARG A 102 10.66 9.66 7.81
N VAL A 103 9.50 10.30 7.70
CA VAL A 103 8.34 10.06 8.55
C VAL A 103 7.16 9.73 7.64
N ASP A 104 6.65 8.51 7.76
CA ASP A 104 5.50 8.03 7.01
C ASP A 104 4.22 8.17 7.83
N ASN A 105 3.09 8.32 7.13
CA ASN A 105 1.77 8.48 7.73
C ASN A 105 1.69 9.64 8.73
N LEU A 106 2.04 10.85 8.26
CA LEU A 106 2.09 12.09 9.06
C LEU A 106 0.76 12.49 9.71
N ALA A 107 -0.36 11.99 9.20
CA ALA A 107 -1.69 12.23 9.77
C ALA A 107 -2.11 11.14 10.77
N ASP A 108 -1.24 10.16 11.03
CA ASP A 108 -1.51 8.97 11.86
C ASP A 108 -2.83 8.28 11.48
N ARG A 109 -3.05 8.13 10.17
CA ARG A 109 -4.26 7.51 9.63
C ARG A 109 -4.25 6.02 9.97
N ARG A 110 -5.32 5.53 10.59
CA ARG A 110 -5.62 4.10 10.69
C ARG A 110 -6.33 3.65 9.41
N TYR A 111 -5.72 2.72 8.68
CA TYR A 111 -6.27 2.16 7.44
C TYR A 111 -5.83 0.72 7.26
N VAL A 112 -6.48 0.02 6.33
CA VAL A 112 -6.12 -1.34 5.92
C VAL A 112 -5.09 -1.27 4.80
N GLY A 113 -3.89 -1.79 5.05
CA GLY A 113 -2.77 -1.74 4.11
C GLY A 113 -2.85 -2.80 3.02
N SER A 114 -3.40 -3.97 3.37
CA SER A 114 -3.58 -5.11 2.47
C SER A 114 -4.78 -5.94 2.88
N VAL A 115 -5.19 -6.84 1.99
CA VAL A 115 -6.25 -7.81 2.25
C VAL A 115 -5.78 -9.21 1.92
N ILE A 116 -6.18 -10.17 2.75
CA ILE A 116 -6.07 -11.60 2.45
C ILE A 116 -7.26 -11.95 1.57
N VAL A 117 -7.00 -12.09 0.27
CA VAL A 117 -8.03 -12.32 -0.74
C VAL A 117 -8.71 -13.66 -0.50
N ASN A 118 -10.05 -13.66 -0.49
CA ASN A 118 -10.88 -14.85 -0.28
C ASN A 118 -10.54 -15.64 0.99
N GLU A 119 -10.16 -14.96 2.08
CA GLU A 119 -9.89 -15.64 3.36
C GLU A 119 -11.16 -16.34 3.90
N ALA A 120 -11.06 -17.64 4.14
CA ALA A 120 -12.22 -18.49 4.41
C ALA A 120 -12.86 -18.27 5.79
N ASN A 121 -12.10 -17.80 6.78
CA ASN A 121 -12.57 -17.49 8.13
C ASN A 121 -13.02 -16.03 8.29
N ARG A 122 -13.14 -15.30 7.18
CA ARG A 122 -13.55 -13.89 7.12
C ARG A 122 -12.59 -12.91 7.79
N ARG A 123 -11.31 -13.25 7.91
CA ARG A 123 -10.25 -12.39 8.47
C ARG A 123 -9.48 -11.68 7.36
N TYR A 124 -10.20 -10.90 6.59
CA TYR A 124 -9.70 -10.33 5.34
C TYR A 124 -8.67 -9.21 5.50
N PHE A 125 -8.73 -8.43 6.57
CA PHE A 125 -8.09 -7.12 6.61
C PHE A 125 -6.78 -7.12 7.39
N GLU A 126 -5.73 -6.58 6.79
CA GLU A 126 -4.42 -6.41 7.42
C GLU A 126 -4.17 -4.90 7.65
N PRO A 127 -4.30 -4.42 8.90
CA PRO A 127 -4.06 -3.02 9.22
C PRO A 127 -2.66 -2.58 8.83
N ALA A 128 -2.55 -1.41 8.21
CA ALA A 128 -1.26 -0.79 7.97
C ALA A 128 -0.66 -0.25 9.27
N ALA A 129 0.66 -0.05 9.27
CA ALA A 129 1.33 0.65 10.35
C ALA A 129 0.76 2.07 10.52
N GLY A 130 0.67 2.53 11.77
CA GLY A 130 0.42 3.93 12.10
C GLY A 130 1.59 4.82 11.66
N ARG A 131 1.68 6.02 12.24
CA ARG A 131 2.84 6.89 12.05
C ARG A 131 4.13 6.15 12.41
N ASN A 132 5.11 6.17 11.51
CA ASN A 132 6.41 5.56 11.73
C ASN A 132 7.51 6.43 11.08
N TRP A 133 8.77 6.14 11.42
CA TRP A 133 9.91 6.90 10.96
C TRP A 133 11.12 6.02 10.67
N MET A 134 11.98 6.50 9.79
CA MET A 134 13.21 5.86 9.36
C MET A 134 14.34 6.88 9.39
N LEU A 135 15.48 6.49 9.96
CA LEU A 135 16.72 7.25 9.98
C LEU A 135 17.83 6.44 9.29
N GLY A 136 18.59 7.07 8.40
CA GLY A 136 19.75 6.49 7.74
C GLY A 136 20.93 7.46 7.74
N MET A 137 22.15 6.93 7.82
CA MET A 137 23.40 7.68 7.75
C MET A 137 24.43 6.92 6.94
N GLN A 138 25.22 7.63 6.14
CA GLN A 138 26.31 7.06 5.34
C GLN A 138 27.51 8.03 5.29
N ALA A 139 28.71 7.48 5.19
CA ALA A 139 29.95 8.23 4.98
C ALA A 139 30.70 7.64 3.77
N GLY A 140 31.06 8.48 2.81
CA GLY A 140 31.83 8.10 1.63
C GLY A 140 33.13 8.89 1.52
N ARG A 141 34.22 8.24 1.12
CA ARG A 141 35.51 8.89 0.85
C ARG A 141 35.90 8.61 -0.59
N ARG A 142 36.27 9.65 -1.34
CA ARG A 142 36.90 9.50 -2.66
C ARG A 142 38.42 9.58 -2.48
N PHE A 143 39.14 8.67 -3.13
CA PHE A 143 40.60 8.60 -3.17
C PHE A 143 41.10 9.17 -4.49
#